data_AF-A0A7C5VEK7-F1
#
_entry.id   AF-A0A7C5VEK7-F1
#
_cell.length_a   1.000
_cell.length_b   1.000
_cell.length_c   1.000
_cell.angle_alpha   90.00
_cell.angle_beta   90.00
_cell.angle_gamma   90.00
#
_symmetry.space_group_name_H-M   'P 1'
#
loop_
_entity.id
_entity.type
_entity.pdbx_description
1 polymer ?
#
loop_
_entity_poly.entity_id
_entity_poly.type
_entity_poly.pdbx_seq_one_letter_code
_entity_poly.pdbx_strand_id
1 'polypeptide(L)'
;MNKDSICDQSATDRIRVSHTIALALLVFAAAGRADMPLLDALADARSIGPRTEPVDLAAYQRIVYVSSTAQAAADGSRQRPFASVQAAIDACKDATATSRCAVLVASGKYSPAAIQMREFVDLFGGFDDRWQRDIAANLTVLDAAGGGPVVRAANHARIDGFVITGGRNSGAGGGFLADHVSPVISNNIIRANTTVEPDDFRRDMIHQQGHDGGGIALLAECAAEVRNNLICQNTTGIGNGGGIFIWNDSRPKITANVIIDNHTGRAGQEGKEGSRSSNGGGIAVSYNCAPQITANLIAMNSVADNSDGGGIYLEYDAHAVIRGNWILGNFAADDGGGMYVMKNSQPLLERNVLAGNRNSSGGSGAIRLSKEGRLRAVNNLIVCNKTGMDAVHSWMILERNTFVDCITCAFVYENALQHMAPPIVSNNIFAGQMDVPAVLKPGPVSPRMEGNVVAGQASSQPDAASPAADLQFIDDQLIAPIARRFVDQANCLTVLTLRDVDARVQAGSLVGRVINVGQQWSVIREHRRSPAADGAVHELSVWGNLTDAAGECRVLGTYQLPPSSVYRDKGAYAISD
;
A
#
# COMPACT_ATOMS: atom_id res chain seq x y z
N MET A 1 -40.41 16.38 26.48
CA MET A 1 -41.75 16.05 25.94
C MET A 1 -41.78 16.61 24.53
N ASN A 2 -41.88 15.73 23.52
CA ASN A 2 -42.43 15.87 22.16
C ASN A 2 -42.47 17.27 21.50
N LYS A 3 -42.30 17.44 20.19
CA LYS A 3 -42.10 16.58 19.00
C LYS A 3 -42.09 17.55 17.80
N ASP A 4 -41.44 17.12 16.70
CA ASP A 4 -41.81 17.28 15.28
C ASP A 4 -42.22 18.70 14.79
N SER A 5 -41.74 19.25 13.67
CA SER A 5 -41.43 18.70 12.34
C SER A 5 -40.90 19.88 11.50
N ILE A 6 -40.11 19.63 10.46
CA ILE A 6 -40.45 19.76 9.03
C ILE A 6 -39.20 19.25 8.29
N CYS A 7 -39.22 18.41 7.26
CA CYS A 7 -40.21 17.50 6.70
C CYS A 7 -39.40 16.68 5.68
N ASP A 8 -39.18 15.41 6.00
CA ASP A 8 -38.78 14.35 5.07
C ASP A 8 -40.06 13.57 4.75
N GLN A 9 -40.50 13.64 3.49
CA GLN A 9 -41.53 12.82 2.85
C GLN A 9 -41.30 12.96 1.35
N SER A 10 -41.28 11.92 0.51
CA SER A 10 -41.62 10.52 0.67
C SER A 10 -41.33 9.84 -0.68
N ALA A 11 -40.85 8.59 -0.67
CA ALA A 11 -41.57 7.46 -1.26
C ALA A 11 -40.66 6.22 -1.33
N THR A 12 -40.73 5.45 -0.26
CA THR A 12 -40.72 3.99 -0.31
C THR A 12 -41.59 3.44 -1.43
N ASP A 13 -41.03 2.61 -2.31
CA ASP A 13 -41.77 1.47 -2.86
C ASP A 13 -40.82 0.33 -3.24
N ARG A 14 -40.84 -0.72 -2.40
CA ARG A 14 -40.58 -2.13 -2.73
C ARG A 14 -39.16 -2.51 -3.15
N ILE A 15 -38.29 -2.63 -2.15
CA ILE A 15 -37.19 -3.61 -2.15
C ILE A 15 -37.84 -4.99 -2.27
N ARG A 16 -37.81 -5.55 -3.48
CA ARG A 16 -38.07 -6.98 -3.71
C ARG A 16 -36.96 -7.77 -3.02
N VAL A 17 -37.21 -8.15 -1.78
CA VAL A 17 -36.56 -9.28 -1.11
C VAL A 17 -37.02 -10.54 -1.85
N SER A 18 -36.31 -10.93 -2.90
CA SER A 18 -36.51 -12.24 -3.54
C SER A 18 -35.33 -12.55 -4.48
N HIS A 19 -34.58 -13.60 -4.16
CA HIS A 19 -33.68 -14.35 -5.05
C HIS A 19 -32.27 -13.80 -5.39
N THR A 20 -31.49 -13.34 -4.41
CA THR A 20 -30.02 -13.15 -4.61
C THR A 20 -29.16 -13.66 -3.45
N ILE A 21 -29.58 -14.75 -2.76
CA ILE A 21 -28.74 -15.44 -1.76
C ILE A 21 -28.00 -16.65 -2.37
N ALA A 22 -28.27 -17.01 -3.64
CA ALA A 22 -27.68 -18.19 -4.28
C ALA A 22 -26.58 -17.90 -5.33
N LEU A 23 -26.19 -16.65 -5.59
CA LEU A 23 -25.26 -16.30 -6.68
C LEU A 23 -23.89 -15.75 -6.22
N ALA A 24 -23.60 -15.73 -4.92
CA ALA A 24 -22.30 -15.32 -4.38
C ALA A 24 -21.32 -16.49 -4.14
N LEU A 25 -21.76 -17.74 -4.35
CA LEU A 25 -20.96 -18.95 -4.11
C LEU A 25 -20.38 -19.59 -5.39
N LEU A 26 -20.62 -19.03 -6.58
CA LEU A 26 -20.35 -19.72 -7.87
C LEU A 26 -19.49 -18.95 -8.89
N VAL A 27 -18.81 -17.87 -8.50
CA VAL A 27 -17.93 -17.10 -9.43
C VAL A 27 -16.41 -17.30 -9.19
N PHE A 28 -15.98 -18.14 -8.23
CA PHE A 28 -14.54 -18.36 -7.96
C PHE A 28 -14.03 -19.78 -8.22
N ALA A 29 -14.72 -20.56 -9.05
CA ALA A 29 -14.29 -21.88 -9.49
C ALA A 29 -13.88 -21.88 -10.97
N ALA A 30 -12.89 -21.08 -11.36
CA ALA A 30 -12.12 -21.28 -12.61
C ALA A 30 -10.98 -20.25 -12.73
N ALA A 31 -9.89 -20.44 -12.01
CA ALA A 31 -8.57 -20.02 -12.46
C ALA A 31 -7.62 -21.16 -12.15
N GLY A 32 -7.18 -21.86 -13.19
CA GLY A 32 -6.36 -23.06 -13.10
C GLY A 32 -5.07 -22.82 -12.34
N ARG A 33 -4.70 -23.83 -11.57
CA ARG A 33 -3.45 -23.96 -10.82
C ARG A 33 -2.24 -23.76 -11.75
N ALA A 34 -1.42 -22.78 -11.41
CA ALA A 34 0.00 -22.82 -11.68
C ALA A 34 0.71 -22.66 -10.33
N ASP A 35 1.34 -23.73 -9.87
CA ASP A 35 2.15 -23.79 -8.68
C ASP A 35 3.43 -23.00 -8.92
N MET A 36 3.45 -21.74 -8.46
CA MET A 36 4.64 -20.89 -8.44
C MET A 36 5.01 -20.60 -6.98
N PRO A 37 6.24 -20.92 -6.53
CA PRO A 37 6.75 -20.50 -5.22
C PRO A 37 6.64 -18.98 -5.08
N LEU A 38 6.37 -18.44 -3.88
CA LEU A 38 6.18 -16.99 -3.71
C LEU A 38 7.42 -16.16 -4.07
N LEU A 39 8.64 -16.71 -4.01
CA LEU A 39 9.81 -15.98 -4.53
C LEU A 39 9.67 -15.64 -6.03
N ASP A 40 8.88 -16.42 -6.78
CA ASP A 40 8.50 -16.14 -8.17
C ASP A 40 7.13 -15.41 -8.31
N ALA A 41 6.33 -15.32 -7.23
CA ALA A 41 4.98 -14.72 -7.25
C ALA A 41 4.82 -13.41 -6.44
N LEU A 42 5.77 -13.05 -5.57
CA LEU A 42 6.04 -11.65 -5.26
C LEU A 42 6.59 -11.03 -6.54
N ALA A 43 6.16 -9.82 -6.88
CA ALA A 43 6.86 -9.10 -7.94
C ALA A 43 8.35 -9.09 -7.61
N ASP A 44 9.21 -9.26 -8.62
CA ASP A 44 10.64 -9.02 -8.43
C ASP A 44 10.79 -7.65 -7.78
N ALA A 45 11.42 -7.55 -6.60
CA ALA A 45 11.58 -6.28 -5.90
C ALA A 45 12.34 -5.23 -6.75
N ARG A 46 13.03 -5.67 -7.81
CA ARG A 46 13.62 -4.79 -8.84
C ARG A 46 12.58 -4.14 -9.75
N SER A 47 11.39 -4.71 -9.85
CA SER A 47 10.32 -4.32 -10.78
C SER A 47 9.32 -3.32 -10.22
N ILE A 48 9.33 -3.07 -8.91
CA ILE A 48 8.44 -2.08 -8.26
C ILE A 48 9.06 -0.67 -8.26
N GLY A 49 8.19 0.33 -8.29
CA GLY A 49 8.57 1.74 -8.31
C GLY A 49 8.93 2.26 -9.71
N PRO A 50 9.32 3.55 -9.81
CA PRO A 50 9.51 4.22 -11.09
C PRO A 50 10.63 3.62 -11.93
N ARG A 51 10.37 3.43 -13.23
CA ARG A 51 11.37 3.03 -14.23
C ARG A 51 11.15 3.72 -15.57
N THR A 52 12.23 3.94 -16.30
CA THR A 52 12.17 4.51 -17.65
C THR A 52 11.54 3.49 -18.61
N GLU A 53 10.34 3.80 -19.10
CA GLU A 53 9.69 3.05 -20.18
C GLU A 53 9.87 3.81 -21.51
N PRO A 54 10.24 3.13 -22.61
CA PRO A 54 10.25 3.75 -23.93
C PRO A 54 8.86 4.28 -24.31
N VAL A 55 8.83 5.43 -25.00
CA VAL A 55 7.58 5.98 -25.55
C VAL A 55 7.50 5.59 -27.02
N ASP A 56 6.47 4.84 -27.40
CA ASP A 56 6.18 4.54 -28.80
C ASP A 56 5.56 5.75 -29.49
N LEU A 57 6.42 6.63 -30.02
CA LEU A 57 6.00 7.85 -30.70
C LEU A 57 5.19 7.58 -31.97
N ALA A 58 5.29 6.38 -32.56
CA ALA A 58 4.50 6.03 -33.75
C ALA A 58 3.01 5.83 -33.44
N ALA A 59 2.65 5.63 -32.17
CA ALA A 59 1.26 5.52 -31.71
C ALA A 59 0.53 6.89 -31.63
N TYR A 60 1.24 8.00 -31.86
CA TYR A 60 0.71 9.35 -31.68
C TYR A 60 0.64 10.11 -33.01
N GLN A 61 -0.54 10.67 -33.31
CA GLN A 61 -0.75 11.48 -34.50
C GLN A 61 -0.12 12.88 -34.36
N ARG A 62 0.05 13.34 -33.12
CA ARG A 62 0.66 14.61 -32.79
C ARG A 62 1.61 14.46 -31.61
N ILE A 63 2.79 15.07 -31.73
CA ILE A 63 3.80 15.12 -30.68
C ILE A 63 4.12 16.60 -30.42
N VAL A 64 4.05 16.99 -29.15
CA VAL A 64 4.31 18.36 -28.69
C VAL A 64 5.44 18.32 -27.67
N TYR A 65 6.32 19.32 -27.72
CA TYR A 65 7.53 19.38 -26.92
C TYR A 65 7.46 20.55 -25.92
N VAL A 66 7.94 20.33 -24.70
CA VAL A 66 7.98 21.32 -23.62
C VAL A 66 9.38 21.40 -23.03
N SER A 67 9.91 22.62 -22.87
CA SER A 67 11.16 22.87 -22.17
C SER A 67 11.10 24.16 -21.38
N SER A 68 11.59 24.15 -20.15
CA SER A 68 11.66 25.35 -19.29
C SER A 68 12.59 26.44 -19.83
N THR A 69 13.46 26.12 -20.80
CA THR A 69 14.36 27.08 -21.46
C THR A 69 13.83 27.59 -22.80
N ALA A 70 12.58 27.26 -23.15
CA ALA A 70 11.94 27.69 -24.38
C ALA A 70 11.95 29.23 -24.56
N GLN A 71 12.25 29.67 -25.79
CA GLN A 71 12.31 31.08 -26.17
C GLN A 71 10.96 31.57 -26.73
N ALA A 72 10.88 32.86 -27.06
CA ALA A 72 9.67 33.46 -27.64
C ALA A 72 9.28 32.79 -28.99
N ALA A 73 7.97 32.82 -29.32
CA ALA A 73 7.37 32.22 -30.52
C ALA A 73 7.42 30.67 -30.60
N ALA A 74 7.13 30.01 -29.47
CA ALA A 74 6.94 28.56 -29.40
C ALA A 74 5.77 28.07 -30.27
N ASP A 75 5.99 26.97 -31.01
CA ASP A 75 4.96 26.26 -31.78
C ASP A 75 4.74 24.81 -31.30
N GLY A 76 5.48 24.39 -30.28
CA GLY A 76 5.43 23.05 -29.72
C GLY A 76 6.22 22.01 -30.51
N SER A 77 6.96 22.41 -31.55
CA SER A 77 7.91 21.54 -32.24
C SER A 77 9.16 21.28 -31.39
N ARG A 78 9.96 20.30 -31.83
CA ARG A 78 11.24 19.99 -31.19
C ARG A 78 12.22 21.18 -31.16
N GLN A 79 12.14 22.06 -32.16
CA GLN A 79 13.00 23.24 -32.31
C GLN A 79 12.47 24.45 -31.54
N ARG A 80 11.15 24.57 -31.38
CA ARG A 80 10.50 25.67 -30.66
C ARG A 80 9.47 25.12 -29.65
N PRO A 81 9.95 24.41 -28.61
CA PRO A 81 9.06 23.80 -27.61
C PRO A 81 8.28 24.86 -26.85
N PHE A 82 7.16 24.48 -26.24
CA PHE A 82 6.45 25.34 -25.31
C PHE A 82 7.22 25.50 -23.99
N ALA A 83 7.10 26.66 -23.35
CA ALA A 83 7.63 26.88 -21.99
C ALA A 83 6.72 26.29 -20.89
N SER A 84 5.41 26.20 -21.17
CA SER A 84 4.39 25.76 -20.22
C SER A 84 3.84 24.39 -20.60
N VAL A 85 3.77 23.49 -19.62
CA VAL A 85 3.13 22.18 -19.75
C VAL A 85 1.63 22.36 -20.09
N GLN A 86 0.93 23.28 -19.44
CA GLN A 86 -0.49 23.51 -19.71
C GLN A 86 -0.73 24.02 -21.13
N ALA A 87 0.12 24.94 -21.62
CA ALA A 87 0.00 25.45 -22.99
C ALA A 87 0.17 24.33 -24.03
N ALA A 88 1.05 23.36 -23.77
CA ALA A 88 1.22 22.19 -24.64
C ALA A 88 0.00 21.27 -24.63
N ILE A 89 -0.60 21.02 -23.46
CA ILE A 89 -1.85 20.25 -23.35
C ILE A 89 -2.98 20.97 -24.09
N ASP A 90 -3.10 22.28 -23.95
CA ASP A 90 -4.13 23.08 -24.61
C ASP A 90 -3.95 23.12 -26.14
N ALA A 91 -2.70 23.02 -26.62
CA ALA A 91 -2.41 22.89 -28.05
C ALA A 91 -2.89 21.55 -28.65
N CYS A 92 -3.02 20.50 -27.83
CA CYS A 92 -3.55 19.19 -28.21
C CYS A 92 -5.10 19.12 -28.22
N LYS A 93 -5.79 20.25 -28.43
CA LYS A 93 -7.26 20.33 -28.30
C LYS A 93 -8.08 19.39 -29.19
N ASP A 94 -7.50 18.95 -30.31
CA ASP A 94 -8.16 18.10 -31.30
C ASP A 94 -7.86 16.59 -31.08
N ALA A 95 -7.28 16.22 -29.92
CA ALA A 95 -6.96 14.84 -29.60
C ALA A 95 -8.22 13.97 -29.42
N THR A 96 -8.18 12.76 -29.97
CA THR A 96 -9.29 11.78 -29.91
C THR A 96 -8.75 10.36 -29.73
N ALA A 97 -9.63 9.38 -29.56
CA ALA A 97 -9.28 7.96 -29.47
C ALA A 97 -8.43 7.45 -30.65
N THR A 98 -8.63 7.99 -31.86
CA THR A 98 -7.89 7.60 -33.07
C THR A 98 -6.77 8.56 -33.45
N SER A 99 -6.66 9.69 -32.76
CA SER A 99 -5.67 10.73 -33.01
C SER A 99 -5.15 11.28 -31.68
N ARG A 100 -4.42 10.44 -30.94
CA ARG A 100 -3.85 10.78 -29.63
C ARG A 100 -2.73 11.83 -29.76
N CYS A 101 -2.52 12.60 -28.71
CA CYS A 101 -1.43 13.57 -28.60
C CYS A 101 -0.42 13.15 -27.52
N ALA A 102 0.87 13.14 -27.83
CA ALA A 102 1.93 13.01 -26.83
C ALA A 102 2.52 14.37 -26.52
N VAL A 103 2.69 14.69 -25.23
CA VAL A 103 3.41 15.86 -24.74
C VAL A 103 4.69 15.37 -24.06
N LEU A 104 5.84 15.67 -24.66
CA LEU A 104 7.15 15.30 -24.13
C LEU A 104 7.76 16.50 -23.40
N VAL A 105 8.14 16.30 -22.14
CA VAL A 105 8.58 17.38 -21.25
C VAL A 105 10.02 17.16 -20.85
N ALA A 106 10.87 18.13 -21.18
CA ALA A 106 12.27 18.14 -20.80
C ALA A 106 12.44 18.29 -19.28
N SER A 107 13.57 17.82 -18.77
CA SER A 107 13.99 17.98 -17.39
C SER A 107 13.97 19.44 -16.99
N GLY A 108 13.54 19.70 -15.77
CA GLY A 108 13.35 21.06 -15.28
C GLY A 108 12.23 21.14 -14.26
N LYS A 109 12.14 22.30 -13.62
CA LYS A 109 11.07 22.61 -12.66
C LYS A 109 10.04 23.50 -13.33
N TYR A 110 8.78 23.05 -13.28
CA TYR A 110 7.63 23.76 -13.81
C TYR A 110 6.68 24.05 -12.64
N SER A 111 6.24 25.30 -12.51
CA SER A 111 5.34 25.74 -11.42
C SER A 111 3.96 26.14 -11.95
N PRO A 112 3.10 25.16 -12.26
CA PRO A 112 1.74 25.42 -12.71
C PRO A 112 0.81 25.79 -11.54
N ALA A 113 -0.26 26.54 -11.82
CA ALA A 113 -1.35 26.74 -10.85
C ALA A 113 -2.09 25.42 -10.55
N ALA A 114 -2.38 24.62 -11.58
CA ALA A 114 -2.74 23.21 -11.55
C ALA A 114 -2.70 22.67 -12.99
N ILE A 115 -2.16 21.47 -13.23
CA ILE A 115 -2.23 20.83 -14.54
C ILE A 115 -3.62 20.24 -14.75
N GLN A 116 -4.32 20.70 -15.79
CA GLN A 116 -5.58 20.14 -16.26
C GLN A 116 -5.29 19.18 -17.40
N MET A 117 -5.34 17.87 -17.11
CA MET A 117 -5.21 16.86 -18.16
C MET A 117 -6.42 16.92 -19.10
N ARG A 118 -6.21 16.44 -20.33
CA ARG A 118 -7.24 16.35 -21.37
C ARG A 118 -7.35 14.91 -21.83
N GLU A 119 -8.55 14.50 -22.21
CA GLU A 119 -8.74 13.15 -22.75
C GLU A 119 -7.87 12.92 -23.98
N PHE A 120 -7.33 11.70 -24.10
CA PHE A 120 -6.47 11.26 -25.20
C PHE A 120 -5.14 12.02 -25.35
N VAL A 121 -4.74 12.79 -24.32
CA VAL A 121 -3.42 13.42 -24.23
C VAL A 121 -2.57 12.66 -23.20
N ASP A 122 -1.42 12.19 -23.64
CA ASP A 122 -0.44 11.53 -22.78
C ASP A 122 0.75 12.45 -22.52
N LEU A 123 1.09 12.60 -21.24
CA LEU A 123 2.14 13.48 -20.77
C LEU A 123 3.32 12.65 -20.28
N PHE A 124 4.51 12.89 -20.84
CA PHE A 124 5.73 12.15 -20.56
C PHE A 124 6.88 13.07 -20.11
N GLY A 125 7.36 12.89 -18.88
CA GLY A 125 8.55 13.53 -18.35
C GLY A 125 9.80 12.67 -18.56
N GLY A 126 10.96 13.19 -18.16
CA GLY A 126 12.22 12.45 -18.20
C GLY A 126 13.11 12.71 -19.41
N PHE A 127 12.90 13.79 -20.18
CA PHE A 127 13.67 14.05 -21.39
C PHE A 127 14.83 15.02 -21.14
N ASP A 128 16.01 14.77 -21.72
CA ASP A 128 17.08 15.78 -21.78
C ASP A 128 16.86 16.78 -22.95
N ASP A 129 17.77 17.73 -23.14
CA ASP A 129 17.74 18.70 -24.26
C ASP A 129 17.87 18.04 -25.65
N ARG A 130 18.33 16.78 -25.69
CA ARG A 130 18.43 15.97 -26.91
C ARG A 130 17.20 15.09 -27.11
N TRP A 131 16.22 15.15 -26.20
CA TRP A 131 15.01 14.33 -26.19
C TRP A 131 15.29 12.84 -26.02
N GLN A 132 16.35 12.49 -25.29
CA GLN A 132 16.60 11.16 -24.78
C GLN A 132 15.92 11.01 -23.42
N ARG A 133 15.17 9.91 -23.27
CA ARG A 133 14.36 9.68 -22.08
C ARG A 133 15.11 8.86 -21.04
N ASP A 134 15.22 9.41 -19.84
CA ASP A 134 15.64 8.73 -18.61
C ASP A 134 15.00 9.45 -17.42
N ILE A 135 14.00 8.83 -16.79
CA ILE A 135 13.24 9.50 -15.72
C ILE A 135 14.04 9.64 -14.41
N ALA A 136 15.13 8.87 -14.25
CA ALA A 136 15.99 8.96 -13.08
C ALA A 136 17.06 10.03 -13.26
N ALA A 137 17.62 10.16 -14.48
CA ALA A 137 18.64 11.15 -14.78
C ALA A 137 18.08 12.55 -15.12
N ASN A 138 16.91 12.61 -15.76
CA ASN A 138 16.36 13.84 -16.34
C ASN A 138 15.06 14.27 -15.64
N LEU A 139 15.13 14.60 -14.35
CA LEU A 139 13.94 14.89 -13.54
C LEU A 139 13.07 16.01 -14.13
N THR A 140 11.80 15.70 -14.39
CA THR A 140 10.77 16.67 -14.74
C THR A 140 9.86 16.89 -13.54
N VAL A 141 9.91 18.09 -12.96
CA VAL A 141 9.22 18.41 -11.70
C VAL A 141 8.02 19.32 -11.95
N LEU A 142 6.83 18.87 -11.56
CA LEU A 142 5.64 19.69 -11.41
C LEU A 142 5.49 20.08 -9.93
N ASP A 143 5.75 21.35 -9.63
CA ASP A 143 5.70 21.88 -8.26
C ASP A 143 4.62 22.97 -8.16
N ALA A 144 3.52 22.66 -7.49
CA ALA A 144 2.41 23.60 -7.33
C ALA A 144 2.70 24.75 -6.34
N ALA A 145 3.85 24.76 -5.66
CA ALA A 145 4.28 25.83 -4.76
C ALA A 145 3.23 26.23 -3.70
N GLY A 146 2.48 25.25 -3.18
CA GLY A 146 1.41 25.45 -2.21
C GLY A 146 0.01 25.64 -2.82
N GLY A 147 -0.13 25.60 -4.14
CA GLY A 147 -1.42 25.39 -4.83
C GLY A 147 -1.80 23.90 -4.87
N GLY A 148 -3.04 23.55 -5.21
CA GLY A 148 -3.45 22.13 -5.25
C GLY A 148 -4.83 21.90 -5.86
N PRO A 149 -5.12 20.68 -6.35
CA PRO A 149 -4.18 19.57 -6.58
C PRO A 149 -3.12 19.94 -7.62
N VAL A 150 -1.95 19.28 -7.60
CA VAL A 150 -0.92 19.52 -8.64
C VAL A 150 -1.45 19.13 -10.02
N VAL A 151 -2.16 18.01 -10.11
CA VAL A 151 -2.74 17.50 -11.36
C VAL A 151 -4.20 17.10 -11.16
N ARG A 152 -5.06 17.57 -12.06
CA ARG A 152 -6.43 17.07 -12.26
C ARG A 152 -6.43 16.15 -13.48
N ALA A 153 -6.82 14.89 -13.26
CA ALA A 153 -6.77 13.86 -14.27
C ALA A 153 -7.92 13.95 -15.29
N ALA A 154 -7.80 13.18 -16.37
CA ALA A 154 -8.82 13.03 -17.41
C ALA A 154 -8.90 11.56 -17.87
N ASN A 155 -10.04 11.16 -18.45
CA ASN A 155 -10.18 9.83 -19.03
C ASN A 155 -9.22 9.61 -20.18
N HIS A 156 -8.81 8.36 -20.39
CA HIS A 156 -7.98 7.98 -21.55
C HIS A 156 -6.66 8.76 -21.65
N ALA A 157 -6.20 9.37 -20.57
CA ALA A 157 -4.98 10.15 -20.48
C ALA A 157 -3.95 9.43 -19.59
N ARG A 158 -2.67 9.61 -19.90
CA ARG A 158 -1.55 9.11 -19.12
C ARG A 158 -0.68 10.24 -18.60
N ILE A 159 -0.17 10.07 -17.39
CA ILE A 159 0.92 10.90 -16.85
C ILE A 159 2.06 10.00 -16.39
N ASP A 160 3.24 10.25 -16.94
CA ASP A 160 4.37 9.32 -16.81
C ASP A 160 5.73 9.99 -16.63
N GLY A 161 6.48 9.58 -15.61
CA GLY A 161 7.88 10.01 -15.44
C GLY A 161 8.05 11.40 -14.84
N PHE A 162 7.11 11.85 -13.99
CA PHE A 162 7.18 13.16 -13.33
C PHE A 162 7.49 13.04 -11.84
N VAL A 163 8.13 14.07 -11.30
CA VAL A 163 8.06 14.38 -9.86
C VAL A 163 6.87 15.32 -9.64
N ILE A 164 5.90 14.91 -8.83
CA ILE A 164 4.67 15.64 -8.50
C ILE A 164 4.74 16.04 -7.03
N THR A 165 4.85 17.35 -6.76
CA THR A 165 5.18 17.85 -5.43
C THR A 165 4.57 19.22 -5.12
N GLY A 166 4.60 19.60 -3.84
CA GLY A 166 4.22 20.94 -3.41
C GLY A 166 2.72 21.23 -3.48
N GLY A 167 1.92 20.20 -3.74
CA GLY A 167 0.46 20.25 -3.71
C GLY A 167 -0.04 20.54 -2.30
N ARG A 168 -0.83 21.59 -2.12
CA ARG A 168 -1.55 21.88 -0.87
C ARG A 168 -3.00 22.23 -1.21
N ASN A 169 -3.90 21.26 -1.08
CA ASN A 169 -5.27 21.39 -1.57
C ASN A 169 -6.30 21.51 -0.43
N SER A 170 -7.25 22.44 -0.55
CA SER A 170 -8.46 22.52 0.30
C SER A 170 -9.58 21.74 -0.35
N GLY A 171 -9.39 20.43 -0.37
CA GLY A 171 -10.22 19.46 -1.06
C GLY A 171 -9.45 18.14 -1.25
N ALA A 172 -10.10 17.15 -1.85
CA ALA A 172 -9.48 15.85 -2.09
C ALA A 172 -8.31 15.94 -3.08
N GLY A 173 -7.27 15.14 -2.87
CA GLY A 173 -6.11 15.08 -3.74
C GLY A 173 -5.14 16.24 -3.48
N GLY A 174 -4.04 16.01 -2.77
CA GLY A 174 -2.95 16.98 -2.68
C GLY A 174 -2.11 16.99 -3.96
N GLY A 175 -1.62 15.82 -4.37
CA GLY A 175 -0.85 15.63 -5.60
C GLY A 175 -1.75 15.45 -6.82
N PHE A 176 -2.55 14.40 -6.80
CA PHE A 176 -3.47 14.01 -7.88
C PHE A 176 -4.91 13.98 -7.43
N LEU A 177 -5.80 14.46 -8.30
CA LEU A 177 -7.23 14.24 -8.21
C LEU A 177 -7.75 13.59 -9.50
N ALA A 178 -8.31 12.39 -9.36
CA ALA A 178 -9.10 11.71 -10.37
C ALA A 178 -10.52 11.52 -9.84
N ASP A 179 -11.45 12.32 -10.34
CA ASP A 179 -12.84 12.35 -9.91
C ASP A 179 -13.74 12.13 -11.12
N HIS A 180 -14.54 11.06 -11.12
CA HIS A 180 -15.33 10.60 -12.28
C HIS A 180 -14.49 10.32 -13.54
N VAL A 181 -13.19 10.05 -13.38
CA VAL A 181 -12.26 9.78 -14.49
C VAL A 181 -11.32 8.61 -14.21
N SER A 182 -10.87 7.94 -15.26
CA SER A 182 -10.00 6.74 -15.20
C SER A 182 -8.68 6.94 -15.96
N PRO A 183 -7.69 7.66 -15.40
CA PRO A 183 -6.38 7.87 -16.01
C PRO A 183 -5.42 6.67 -15.84
N VAL A 184 -4.30 6.72 -16.55
CA VAL A 184 -3.09 5.94 -16.23
C VAL A 184 -2.08 6.84 -15.52
N ILE A 185 -1.72 6.50 -14.29
CA ILE A 185 -0.74 7.20 -13.46
C ILE A 185 0.45 6.26 -13.29
N SER A 186 1.56 6.53 -13.98
CA SER A 186 2.67 5.57 -14.03
C SER A 186 4.07 6.16 -13.90
N ASN A 187 4.99 5.43 -13.26
CA ASN A 187 6.41 5.82 -13.19
C ASN A 187 6.66 7.24 -12.63
N ASN A 188 5.79 7.73 -11.76
CA ASN A 188 5.93 9.06 -11.14
C ASN A 188 6.52 8.96 -9.72
N ILE A 189 7.15 10.04 -9.27
CA ILE A 189 7.48 10.29 -7.86
C ILE A 189 6.45 11.30 -7.34
N ILE A 190 5.49 10.85 -6.55
CA ILE A 190 4.41 11.67 -5.96
C ILE A 190 4.77 11.87 -4.48
N ARG A 191 5.27 13.06 -4.16
CA ARG A 191 5.83 13.30 -2.83
C ARG A 191 5.52 14.67 -2.25
N ALA A 192 5.52 14.74 -0.92
CA ALA A 192 5.38 16.00 -0.19
C ALA A 192 4.16 16.82 -0.62
N ASN A 193 3.06 16.13 -0.92
CA ASN A 193 1.76 16.76 -1.17
C ASN A 193 0.88 16.63 0.07
N THR A 194 -0.05 17.56 0.23
CA THR A 194 -0.89 17.64 1.42
C THR A 194 -2.30 18.07 1.07
N THR A 195 -3.29 17.48 1.74
CA THR A 195 -4.61 18.11 1.88
C THR A 195 -4.65 18.93 3.16
N VAL A 196 -5.30 20.08 3.14
CA VAL A 196 -5.42 20.92 4.35
C VAL A 196 -6.65 20.53 5.17
N GLU A 197 -6.61 20.85 6.46
CA GLU A 197 -7.78 20.74 7.34
C GLU A 197 -8.94 21.60 6.81
N PRO A 198 -10.20 21.12 6.85
CA PRO A 198 -11.38 21.93 6.53
C PRO A 198 -11.52 23.15 7.47
N ASP A 199 -11.98 24.29 6.94
CA ASP A 199 -12.08 25.54 7.71
C ASP A 199 -13.06 25.47 8.89
N ASP A 200 -14.08 24.61 8.80
CA ASP A 200 -15.14 24.42 9.80
C ASP A 200 -14.90 23.20 10.71
N PHE A 201 -13.71 22.61 10.67
CA PHE A 201 -13.39 21.42 11.43
C PHE A 201 -13.46 21.62 12.96
N ARG A 202 -14.23 20.78 13.64
CA ARG A 202 -14.49 20.87 15.08
C ARG A 202 -13.65 19.88 15.88
N ARG A 203 -12.63 20.34 16.59
CA ARG A 203 -11.71 19.44 17.33
C ARG A 203 -12.37 18.67 18.48
N ASP A 204 -13.52 19.13 18.95
CA ASP A 204 -14.31 18.45 19.98
C ASP A 204 -15.19 17.31 19.43
N MET A 205 -15.17 17.06 18.11
CA MET A 205 -15.97 16.02 17.46
C MET A 205 -15.12 14.92 16.81
N ILE A 206 -15.63 13.69 16.82
CA ILE A 206 -15.03 12.53 16.16
C ILE A 206 -15.78 12.17 14.87
N HIS A 207 -15.14 11.42 13.96
CA HIS A 207 -15.71 10.94 12.69
C HIS A 207 -16.28 12.04 11.77
N GLN A 208 -15.65 13.21 11.77
CA GLN A 208 -15.95 14.25 10.80
C GLN A 208 -15.32 13.93 9.44
N GLN A 209 -15.95 14.45 8.38
CA GLN A 209 -15.40 14.42 7.05
C GLN A 209 -14.17 15.33 6.95
N GLY A 210 -13.08 14.81 6.38
CA GLY A 210 -11.86 15.56 6.09
C GLY A 210 -11.66 15.79 4.60
N HIS A 211 -10.47 16.22 4.24
CA HIS A 211 -9.98 16.23 2.85
C HIS A 211 -9.05 15.03 2.65
N ASP A 212 -9.50 14.06 1.86
CA ASP A 212 -8.81 12.78 1.69
C ASP A 212 -7.79 12.79 0.53
N GLY A 213 -6.84 11.84 0.55
CA GLY A 213 -5.92 11.61 -0.57
C GLY A 213 -4.77 12.61 -0.63
N GLY A 214 -3.86 12.57 0.34
CA GLY A 214 -2.69 13.47 0.38
C GLY A 214 -1.86 13.39 -0.90
N GLY A 215 -1.52 12.18 -1.33
CA GLY A 215 -0.86 11.92 -2.60
C GLY A 215 -1.84 11.87 -3.77
N ILE A 216 -2.77 10.91 -3.74
CA ILE A 216 -3.73 10.63 -4.81
C ILE A 216 -5.14 10.45 -4.24
N ALA A 217 -6.12 11.11 -4.83
CA ALA A 217 -7.54 10.82 -4.61
C ALA A 217 -8.17 10.23 -5.88
N LEU A 218 -8.80 9.05 -5.73
CA LEU A 218 -9.52 8.31 -6.78
C LEU A 218 -10.99 8.20 -6.37
N LEU A 219 -11.85 8.99 -7.02
CA LEU A 219 -13.22 9.21 -6.57
C LEU A 219 -14.23 8.86 -7.67
N ALA A 220 -15.39 8.38 -7.25
CA ALA A 220 -16.62 8.21 -8.04
C ALA A 220 -16.43 7.40 -9.32
N GLU A 221 -16.63 6.08 -9.20
CA GLU A 221 -16.56 5.13 -10.33
C GLU A 221 -15.19 5.12 -11.03
N CYS A 222 -14.12 5.53 -10.32
CA CYS A 222 -12.78 5.60 -10.88
C CYS A 222 -12.20 4.20 -11.10
N ALA A 223 -11.77 3.90 -12.32
CA ALA A 223 -11.10 2.66 -12.72
C ALA A 223 -9.64 2.91 -13.15
N ALA A 224 -8.96 3.88 -12.52
CA ALA A 224 -7.59 4.25 -12.83
C ALA A 224 -6.59 3.08 -12.74
N GLU A 225 -5.54 3.14 -13.56
CA GLU A 225 -4.35 2.30 -13.43
C GLU A 225 -3.24 3.11 -12.77
N VAL A 226 -2.90 2.79 -11.52
CA VAL A 226 -1.81 3.40 -10.76
C VAL A 226 -0.69 2.39 -10.66
N ARG A 227 0.40 2.58 -11.40
CA ARG A 227 1.49 1.60 -11.41
C ARG A 227 2.90 2.15 -11.39
N ASN A 228 3.82 1.41 -10.81
CA ASN A 228 5.25 1.76 -10.80
C ASN A 228 5.54 3.16 -10.24
N ASN A 229 4.69 3.70 -9.37
CA ASN A 229 4.93 5.01 -8.78
C ASN A 229 5.70 4.86 -7.46
N LEU A 230 6.46 5.89 -7.10
CA LEU A 230 6.90 6.14 -5.74
C LEU A 230 5.95 7.18 -5.14
N ILE A 231 5.17 6.79 -4.14
CA ILE A 231 4.21 7.63 -3.43
C ILE A 231 4.72 7.75 -2.00
N CYS A 232 5.41 8.85 -1.69
CA CYS A 232 6.05 9.01 -0.38
C CYS A 232 5.86 10.38 0.26
N GLN A 233 5.83 10.43 1.59
CA GLN A 233 5.83 11.68 2.34
C GLN A 233 4.64 12.59 2.03
N ASN A 234 3.53 12.00 1.59
CA ASN A 234 2.27 12.74 1.42
C ASN A 234 1.49 12.73 2.73
N THR A 235 0.74 13.80 2.96
CA THR A 235 0.06 14.05 4.24
C THR A 235 -1.40 14.44 4.06
N THR A 236 -2.23 14.21 5.08
CA THR A 236 -3.53 14.89 5.21
C THR A 236 -3.55 15.72 6.48
N GLY A 237 -4.12 16.92 6.43
CA GLY A 237 -4.38 17.71 7.64
C GLY A 237 -5.40 17.03 8.53
N ILE A 238 -6.58 16.76 7.95
CA ILE A 238 -7.64 15.89 8.45
C ILE A 238 -8.21 15.15 7.24
N GLY A 239 -8.33 13.82 7.31
CA GLY A 239 -8.82 12.99 6.20
C GLY A 239 -7.99 11.73 6.00
N ASN A 240 -8.52 10.81 5.23
CA ASN A 240 -7.98 9.47 5.03
C ASN A 240 -7.03 9.39 3.82
N GLY A 241 -6.23 8.34 3.75
CA GLY A 241 -5.44 8.02 2.55
C GLY A 241 -4.29 9.00 2.35
N GLY A 242 -3.29 8.98 3.25
CA GLY A 242 -2.11 9.86 3.16
C GLY A 242 -1.41 9.68 1.81
N GLY A 243 -1.18 8.43 1.42
CA GLY A 243 -0.73 8.06 0.08
C GLY A 243 -1.86 8.10 -0.95
N ILE A 244 -2.83 7.18 -0.83
CA ILE A 244 -3.93 7.00 -1.78
C ILE A 244 -5.28 6.91 -1.05
N PHE A 245 -6.28 7.65 -1.53
CA PHE A 245 -7.67 7.49 -1.13
C PHE A 245 -8.53 6.98 -2.30
N ILE A 246 -9.41 6.03 -2.04
CA ILE A 246 -10.29 5.38 -3.01
C ILE A 246 -11.73 5.42 -2.48
N TRP A 247 -12.64 5.98 -3.27
CA TRP A 247 -13.99 6.28 -2.79
C TRP A 247 -15.09 6.08 -3.84
N ASN A 248 -16.26 5.63 -3.37
CA ASN A 248 -17.54 5.57 -4.08
C ASN A 248 -17.51 4.79 -5.41
N ASP A 249 -17.79 3.49 -5.32
CA ASP A 249 -17.91 2.57 -6.48
C ASP A 249 -16.63 2.44 -7.34
N SER A 250 -15.49 2.91 -6.83
CA SER A 250 -14.22 2.91 -7.55
C SER A 250 -13.55 1.51 -7.54
N ARG A 251 -12.93 1.15 -8.68
CA ARG A 251 -12.29 -0.15 -8.91
C ARG A 251 -10.91 -0.02 -9.58
N PRO A 252 -9.99 0.80 -9.05
CA PRO A 252 -8.69 1.01 -9.66
C PRO A 252 -7.79 -0.22 -9.53
N LYS A 253 -6.77 -0.28 -10.39
CA LYS A 253 -5.64 -1.21 -10.28
C LYS A 253 -4.43 -0.47 -9.72
N ILE A 254 -3.97 -0.89 -8.55
CA ILE A 254 -2.82 -0.34 -7.84
C ILE A 254 -1.73 -1.41 -7.86
N THR A 255 -0.76 -1.28 -8.78
CA THR A 255 0.20 -2.36 -9.07
C THR A 255 1.65 -1.90 -9.08
N ALA A 256 2.55 -2.64 -8.43
CA ALA A 256 4.00 -2.39 -8.50
C ALA A 256 4.42 -0.99 -8.01
N ASN A 257 3.65 -0.37 -7.12
CA ASN A 257 3.99 0.91 -6.51
C ASN A 257 4.82 0.72 -5.24
N VAL A 258 5.55 1.78 -4.87
CA VAL A 258 6.19 1.95 -3.58
C VAL A 258 5.42 3.05 -2.85
N ILE A 259 4.64 2.68 -1.84
CA ILE A 259 3.80 3.55 -1.02
C ILE A 259 4.41 3.60 0.37
N ILE A 260 5.22 4.62 0.63
CA ILE A 260 6.14 4.62 1.77
C ILE A 260 6.17 5.95 2.52
N ASP A 261 6.20 5.91 3.84
CA ASP A 261 6.37 7.13 4.67
C ASP A 261 5.28 8.18 4.41
N ASN A 262 4.04 7.76 4.11
CA ASN A 262 2.89 8.66 4.05
C ASN A 262 2.20 8.74 5.42
N HIS A 263 1.57 9.88 5.69
CA HIS A 263 1.00 10.17 7.00
C HIS A 263 -0.42 10.71 6.88
N THR A 264 -1.31 10.34 7.79
CA THR A 264 -2.63 10.98 7.92
C THR A 264 -2.78 11.63 9.29
N GLY A 265 -3.38 12.82 9.30
CA GLY A 265 -3.49 13.66 10.49
C GLY A 265 -2.28 14.59 10.66
N ARG A 266 -2.36 15.49 11.65
CA ARG A 266 -1.25 16.41 11.96
C ARG A 266 -0.16 15.70 12.74
N ALA A 267 1.01 15.55 12.14
CA ALA A 267 2.23 15.17 12.87
C ALA A 267 2.50 16.19 13.99
N GLY A 268 2.64 15.71 15.24
CA GLY A 268 3.15 16.51 16.37
C GLY A 268 2.12 17.25 17.22
N GLN A 269 0.85 16.85 17.23
CA GLN A 269 -0.16 17.32 18.20
C GLN A 269 -0.82 16.13 18.92
N GLU A 270 0.01 15.31 19.57
CA GLU A 270 -0.44 14.19 20.41
C GLU A 270 -1.25 14.72 21.62
N GLY A 271 -2.56 14.56 21.57
CA GLY A 271 -3.45 14.97 22.66
C GLY A 271 -4.82 14.31 22.51
N LYS A 272 -5.37 13.82 23.62
CA LYS A 272 -6.57 12.96 23.70
C LYS A 272 -7.91 13.58 23.25
N GLU A 273 -7.88 14.66 22.47
CA GLU A 273 -9.03 15.30 21.83
C GLU A 273 -8.95 15.12 20.29
N GLY A 274 -8.46 13.96 19.85
CA GLY A 274 -8.22 13.64 18.45
C GLY A 274 -9.46 13.13 17.73
N SER A 275 -9.81 13.75 16.59
CA SER A 275 -10.81 13.22 15.69
C SER A 275 -10.36 11.88 15.10
N ARG A 276 -11.19 10.84 15.22
CA ARG A 276 -11.02 9.56 14.51
C ARG A 276 -11.34 9.67 13.00
N SER A 277 -10.71 10.63 12.33
CA SER A 277 -11.04 11.07 10.96
C SER A 277 -9.89 10.92 9.96
N SER A 278 -8.77 10.30 10.37
CA SER A 278 -7.53 10.30 9.61
C SER A 278 -6.93 8.90 9.47
N ASN A 279 -7.67 7.98 8.85
CA ASN A 279 -7.30 6.58 8.72
C ASN A 279 -6.54 6.28 7.41
N GLY A 280 -5.86 5.14 7.33
CA GLY A 280 -5.22 4.72 6.07
C GLY A 280 -4.02 5.57 5.69
N GLY A 281 -2.93 5.49 6.45
CA GLY A 281 -1.71 6.26 6.19
C GLY A 281 -1.18 6.02 4.76
N GLY A 282 -1.13 4.75 4.36
CA GLY A 282 -0.78 4.35 3.00
C GLY A 282 -1.97 4.44 2.05
N ILE A 283 -2.97 3.57 2.25
CA ILE A 283 -4.16 3.46 1.39
C ILE A 283 -5.43 3.43 2.25
N ALA A 284 -6.44 4.23 1.87
CA ALA A 284 -7.79 4.13 2.42
C ALA A 284 -8.81 3.83 1.31
N VAL A 285 -9.74 2.92 1.59
CA VAL A 285 -10.77 2.43 0.67
C VAL A 285 -12.14 2.48 1.33
N SER A 286 -13.11 3.12 0.69
CA SER A 286 -14.42 3.37 1.31
C SER A 286 -15.57 3.40 0.30
N TYR A 287 -16.77 2.99 0.73
CA TYR A 287 -18.04 3.04 -0.01
C TYR A 287 -18.05 2.20 -1.31
N ASN A 288 -18.37 0.92 -1.17
CA ASN A 288 -18.60 -0.05 -2.27
C ASN A 288 -17.44 -0.16 -3.28
N CYS A 289 -16.22 0.11 -2.83
CA CYS A 289 -15.03 0.06 -3.69
C CYS A 289 -14.46 -1.37 -3.74
N ALA A 290 -13.92 -1.74 -4.90
CA ALA A 290 -13.30 -3.06 -5.11
C ALA A 290 -11.96 -2.95 -5.87
N PRO A 291 -10.93 -2.30 -5.29
CA PRO A 291 -9.64 -2.14 -5.95
C PRO A 291 -8.85 -3.45 -6.00
N GLN A 292 -7.96 -3.53 -7.00
CA GLN A 292 -6.90 -4.55 -7.06
C GLN A 292 -5.59 -3.94 -6.55
N ILE A 293 -5.12 -4.38 -5.39
CA ILE A 293 -3.88 -3.90 -4.76
C ILE A 293 -2.87 -5.04 -4.82
N THR A 294 -1.97 -4.99 -5.81
CA THR A 294 -1.10 -6.12 -6.12
C THR A 294 0.36 -5.73 -6.25
N ALA A 295 1.28 -6.55 -5.73
CA ALA A 295 2.72 -6.36 -5.97
C ALA A 295 3.26 -5.01 -5.50
N ASN A 296 2.68 -4.37 -4.48
CA ASN A 296 3.16 -3.10 -3.95
C ASN A 296 4.04 -3.31 -2.71
N LEU A 297 4.94 -2.36 -2.47
CA LEU A 297 5.53 -2.12 -1.16
C LEU A 297 4.71 -1.04 -0.45
N ILE A 298 4.07 -1.38 0.67
CA ILE A 298 3.30 -0.48 1.52
C ILE A 298 3.99 -0.43 2.88
N ALA A 299 4.87 0.54 3.09
CA ALA A 299 5.77 0.51 4.24
C ALA A 299 5.88 1.82 5.00
N MET A 300 6.10 1.74 6.31
CA MET A 300 6.36 2.89 7.18
C MET A 300 5.32 4.01 7.06
N ASN A 301 4.11 3.70 6.60
CA ASN A 301 3.01 4.66 6.60
C ASN A 301 2.44 4.74 8.02
N SER A 302 1.95 5.91 8.40
CA SER A 302 1.52 6.16 9.76
C SER A 302 0.24 6.95 9.84
N VAL A 303 -0.56 6.67 10.86
CA VAL A 303 -1.74 7.46 11.22
C VAL A 303 -1.57 7.98 12.65
N ALA A 304 -1.93 9.24 12.89
CA ALA A 304 -1.91 9.88 14.20
C ALA A 304 -3.26 9.77 14.93
N ASP A 305 -3.37 10.36 16.14
CA ASP A 305 -4.63 10.78 16.77
C ASP A 305 -5.77 9.75 16.81
N ASN A 306 -5.57 8.64 17.54
CA ASN A 306 -6.55 7.56 17.69
C ASN A 306 -7.14 7.04 16.37
N SER A 307 -6.41 7.21 15.26
CA SER A 307 -6.82 6.74 13.95
C SER A 307 -6.20 5.37 13.65
N ASP A 308 -6.75 4.76 12.61
CA ASP A 308 -6.72 3.35 12.32
C ASP A 308 -6.05 3.05 10.97
N GLY A 309 -5.52 1.82 10.80
CA GLY A 309 -5.08 1.34 9.49
C GLY A 309 -3.83 2.06 8.96
N GLY A 310 -2.69 1.96 9.65
CA GLY A 310 -1.45 2.67 9.25
C GLY A 310 -1.05 2.39 7.80
N GLY A 311 -1.10 1.12 7.39
CA GLY A 311 -0.87 0.71 6.00
C GLY A 311 -2.12 0.84 5.14
N ILE A 312 -3.14 0.01 5.42
CA ILE A 312 -4.39 -0.08 4.64
C ILE A 312 -5.62 0.04 5.55
N TYR A 313 -6.57 0.88 5.18
CA TYR A 313 -7.87 1.01 5.86
C TYR A 313 -9.02 0.73 4.89
N LEU A 314 -9.99 -0.11 5.30
CA LEU A 314 -11.13 -0.55 4.49
C LEU A 314 -12.44 -0.44 5.26
N GLU A 315 -13.41 0.30 4.75
CA GLU A 315 -14.73 0.45 5.37
C GLU A 315 -15.88 0.59 4.36
N TYR A 316 -17.12 0.40 4.83
CA TYR A 316 -18.36 0.58 4.08
C TYR A 316 -18.37 -0.23 2.76
N ASP A 317 -18.43 -1.55 2.91
CA ASP A 317 -18.52 -2.48 1.76
C ASP A 317 -17.31 -2.39 0.82
N ALA A 318 -16.11 -2.18 1.37
CA ALA A 318 -14.87 -2.24 0.61
C ALA A 318 -14.41 -3.70 0.43
N HIS A 319 -14.38 -4.15 -0.83
CA HIS A 319 -14.11 -5.54 -1.22
C HIS A 319 -12.81 -5.67 -2.03
N ALA A 320 -11.70 -5.17 -1.48
CA ALA A 320 -10.42 -5.17 -2.16
C ALA A 320 -9.82 -6.57 -2.37
N VAL A 321 -9.09 -6.75 -3.47
CA VAL A 321 -8.19 -7.89 -3.68
C VAL A 321 -6.77 -7.42 -3.39
N ILE A 322 -6.18 -7.94 -2.31
CA ILE A 322 -4.85 -7.54 -1.81
C ILE A 322 -3.92 -8.75 -1.96
N ARG A 323 -3.05 -8.73 -2.98
CA ARG A 323 -2.23 -9.89 -3.35
C ARG A 323 -0.76 -9.59 -3.57
N GLY A 324 0.14 -10.40 -3.01
CA GLY A 324 1.56 -10.32 -3.34
C GLY A 324 2.22 -9.02 -2.91
N ASN A 325 1.72 -8.36 -1.86
CA ASN A 325 2.27 -7.10 -1.37
C ASN A 325 3.21 -7.34 -0.17
N TRP A 326 4.14 -6.43 0.02
CA TRP A 326 4.85 -6.24 1.28
C TRP A 326 4.18 -5.12 2.07
N ILE A 327 3.67 -5.42 3.26
CA ILE A 327 3.02 -4.45 4.17
C ILE A 327 3.87 -4.37 5.44
N LEU A 328 4.77 -3.40 5.51
CA LEU A 328 5.91 -3.45 6.42
C LEU A 328 6.02 -2.23 7.33
N GLY A 329 6.18 -2.43 8.64
CA GLY A 329 6.53 -1.35 9.57
C GLY A 329 5.52 -0.21 9.63
N ASN A 330 4.27 -0.42 9.21
CA ASN A 330 3.26 0.62 9.27
C ASN A 330 2.78 0.78 10.72
N PHE A 331 2.37 2.00 11.07
CA PHE A 331 2.02 2.38 12.44
C PHE A 331 0.61 2.98 12.51
N ALA A 332 -0.17 2.52 13.49
CA ALA A 332 -1.43 3.15 13.86
C ALA A 332 -1.47 3.59 15.31
N ALA A 333 -2.05 4.77 15.57
CA ALA A 333 -2.23 5.25 16.93
C ALA A 333 -3.24 4.38 17.71
N ASP A 334 -4.31 3.92 17.04
CA ASP A 334 -5.31 3.02 17.65
C ASP A 334 -5.15 1.57 17.12
N ASP A 335 -5.86 1.16 16.08
CA ASP A 335 -5.88 -0.24 15.64
C ASP A 335 -5.32 -0.48 14.23
N GLY A 336 -4.80 -1.69 14.02
CA GLY A 336 -4.47 -2.19 12.69
C GLY A 336 -3.31 -1.46 12.04
N GLY A 337 -2.13 -1.50 12.66
CA GLY A 337 -0.92 -0.86 12.11
C GLY A 337 -0.69 -1.21 10.64
N GLY A 338 -0.83 -2.49 10.28
CA GLY A 338 -0.75 -2.96 8.89
C GLY A 338 -2.06 -2.75 8.12
N MET A 339 -3.16 -3.30 8.62
CA MET A 339 -4.48 -3.25 7.97
C MET A 339 -5.63 -3.21 8.99
N TYR A 340 -6.67 -2.44 8.70
CA TYR A 340 -7.95 -2.49 9.41
C TYR A 340 -9.12 -2.58 8.43
N VAL A 341 -9.97 -3.59 8.63
CA VAL A 341 -11.25 -3.82 7.94
C VAL A 341 -12.44 -3.66 8.87
N MET A 342 -13.46 -2.91 8.44
CA MET A 342 -14.72 -2.76 9.19
C MET A 342 -15.94 -2.50 8.31
N LYS A 343 -17.14 -2.48 8.93
CA LYS A 343 -18.41 -2.08 8.31
C LYS A 343 -18.70 -2.86 7.03
N ASN A 344 -18.85 -4.18 7.18
CA ASN A 344 -19.18 -5.14 6.11
C ASN A 344 -18.16 -5.27 4.96
N SER A 345 -17.04 -4.54 5.01
CA SER A 345 -15.91 -4.76 4.11
C SER A 345 -15.42 -6.20 4.19
N GLN A 346 -15.08 -6.77 3.03
CA GLN A 346 -14.68 -8.18 2.89
C GLN A 346 -13.55 -8.34 1.87
N PRO A 347 -12.32 -7.89 2.18
CA PRO A 347 -11.18 -8.11 1.31
C PRO A 347 -10.75 -9.58 1.24
N LEU A 348 -10.11 -9.90 0.11
CA LEU A 348 -9.24 -11.08 -0.04
C LEU A 348 -7.80 -10.65 0.19
N LEU A 349 -7.14 -11.24 1.18
CA LEU A 349 -5.72 -11.08 1.46
C LEU A 349 -4.98 -12.36 1.09
N GLU A 350 -4.22 -12.34 0.00
CA GLU A 350 -3.55 -13.54 -0.49
C GLU A 350 -2.06 -13.33 -0.74
N ARG A 351 -1.20 -14.23 -0.25
CA ARG A 351 0.22 -14.24 -0.65
C ARG A 351 0.98 -12.95 -0.29
N ASN A 352 0.62 -12.29 0.80
CA ASN A 352 1.28 -11.06 1.26
C ASN A 352 2.28 -11.35 2.38
N VAL A 353 3.25 -10.45 2.55
CA VAL A 353 4.15 -10.41 3.70
C VAL A 353 3.77 -9.21 4.56
N LEU A 354 3.30 -9.46 5.79
CA LEU A 354 2.97 -8.43 6.77
C LEU A 354 4.00 -8.50 7.90
N ALA A 355 4.91 -7.53 7.99
CA ALA A 355 5.97 -7.56 8.99
C ALA A 355 6.19 -6.27 9.75
N GLY A 356 6.46 -6.37 11.05
CA GLY A 356 6.85 -5.21 11.87
C GLY A 356 5.78 -4.14 12.07
N ASN A 357 4.53 -4.41 11.68
CA ASN A 357 3.45 -3.46 11.84
C ASN A 357 3.02 -3.37 13.31
N ARG A 358 2.70 -2.15 13.75
CA ARG A 358 2.59 -1.82 15.17
C ARG A 358 1.51 -0.79 15.47
N ASN A 359 1.09 -0.74 16.73
CA ASN A 359 0.21 0.28 17.24
C ASN A 359 0.51 0.66 18.70
N SER A 360 -0.05 1.79 19.16
CA SER A 360 0.08 2.24 20.56
C SER A 360 -1.00 1.71 21.50
N SER A 361 -2.26 1.55 21.08
CA SER A 361 -3.38 1.27 21.99
C SER A 361 -3.49 -0.17 22.51
N GLY A 362 -2.67 -1.09 22.00
CA GLY A 362 -2.66 -2.49 22.44
C GLY A 362 -3.53 -3.43 21.61
N GLY A 363 -4.27 -2.94 20.61
CA GLY A 363 -4.92 -3.77 19.60
C GLY A 363 -3.93 -4.41 18.61
N SER A 364 -4.41 -4.88 17.46
CA SER A 364 -3.57 -5.62 16.52
C SER A 364 -2.52 -4.76 15.80
N GLY A 365 -1.25 -5.18 15.84
CA GLY A 365 -0.18 -4.60 15.03
C GLY A 365 -0.34 -4.86 13.53
N ALA A 366 -0.65 -6.10 13.13
CA ALA A 366 -0.79 -6.45 11.71
C ALA A 366 -2.21 -6.25 11.16
N ILE A 367 -3.22 -6.99 11.64
CA ILE A 367 -4.57 -6.96 11.05
C ILE A 367 -5.67 -6.80 12.10
N ARG A 368 -6.52 -5.78 11.94
CA ARG A 368 -7.73 -5.57 12.75
C ARG A 368 -9.00 -5.85 11.93
N LEU A 369 -9.94 -6.63 12.46
CA LEU A 369 -11.31 -6.73 11.96
C LEU A 369 -12.31 -6.30 13.04
N SER A 370 -13.15 -5.33 12.74
CA SER A 370 -14.21 -4.92 13.68
C SER A 370 -15.53 -4.58 12.99
N LYS A 371 -16.60 -4.39 13.78
CA LYS A 371 -17.89 -3.85 13.30
C LYS A 371 -18.38 -4.58 12.05
N GLU A 372 -18.47 -5.91 12.14
CA GLU A 372 -18.88 -6.80 11.06
C GLU A 372 -17.96 -6.83 9.84
N GLY A 373 -16.74 -6.29 9.96
CA GLY A 373 -15.67 -6.48 8.99
C GLY A 373 -15.34 -7.96 8.82
N ARG A 374 -14.99 -8.34 7.60
CA ARG A 374 -14.76 -9.73 7.20
C ARG A 374 -13.43 -9.89 6.50
N LEU A 375 -12.83 -11.07 6.55
CA LEU A 375 -11.57 -11.33 5.86
C LEU A 375 -11.48 -12.75 5.35
N ARG A 376 -11.00 -12.93 4.12
CA ARG A 376 -10.41 -14.18 3.69
C ARG A 376 -8.90 -13.99 3.54
N ALA A 377 -8.12 -14.59 4.43
CA ALA A 377 -6.66 -14.55 4.40
C ALA A 377 -6.09 -15.92 4.04
N VAL A 378 -5.36 -15.99 2.93
CA VAL A 378 -4.80 -17.24 2.41
C VAL A 378 -3.31 -17.08 2.07
N ASN A 379 -2.47 -18.02 2.50
CA ASN A 379 -1.06 -18.05 2.09
C ASN A 379 -0.26 -16.78 2.46
N ASN A 380 -0.58 -16.11 3.57
CA ASN A 380 0.14 -14.91 4.01
C ASN A 380 1.20 -15.24 5.07
N LEU A 381 2.34 -14.54 4.98
CA LEU A 381 3.40 -14.55 5.99
C LEU A 381 3.22 -13.33 6.90
N ILE A 382 2.95 -13.55 8.19
CA ILE A 382 2.65 -12.50 9.18
C ILE A 382 3.71 -12.60 10.29
N VAL A 383 4.70 -11.73 10.27
CA VAL A 383 5.92 -11.91 11.09
C VAL A 383 6.36 -10.68 11.86
N CYS A 384 6.90 -10.86 13.07
CA CYS A 384 7.48 -9.77 13.86
C CYS A 384 6.51 -8.59 14.12
N ASN A 385 5.19 -8.83 14.09
CA ASN A 385 4.20 -7.81 14.43
C ASN A 385 3.96 -7.82 15.95
N LYS A 386 3.53 -6.70 16.54
CA LYS A 386 3.18 -6.68 17.98
C LYS A 386 2.09 -7.71 18.33
N THR A 387 1.12 -7.83 17.44
CA THR A 387 0.04 -8.83 17.46
C THR A 387 -0.23 -9.18 16.01
N GLY A 388 -0.43 -10.46 15.68
CA GLY A 388 -0.68 -10.88 14.31
C GLY A 388 -2.04 -10.40 13.80
N MET A 389 -3.12 -10.76 14.49
CA MET A 389 -4.47 -10.41 14.08
C MET A 389 -5.43 -10.28 15.27
N ASP A 390 -6.38 -9.34 15.20
CA ASP A 390 -7.46 -9.20 16.19
C ASP A 390 -8.81 -9.03 15.49
N ALA A 391 -9.70 -10.00 15.68
CA ALA A 391 -11.05 -10.02 15.12
C ALA A 391 -12.10 -9.90 16.22
N VAL A 392 -12.84 -8.78 16.22
CA VAL A 392 -13.85 -8.46 17.24
C VAL A 392 -15.18 -8.16 16.58
N HIS A 393 -16.21 -8.95 16.86
CA HIS A 393 -17.53 -8.84 16.20
C HIS A 393 -17.42 -8.91 14.67
N SER A 394 -16.62 -9.88 14.21
CA SER A 394 -16.17 -10.01 12.83
C SER A 394 -16.13 -11.47 12.40
N TRP A 395 -16.04 -11.69 11.09
CA TRP A 395 -15.99 -13.02 10.50
C TRP A 395 -14.73 -13.23 9.65
N MET A 396 -14.17 -14.44 9.66
CA MET A 396 -12.93 -14.71 8.92
C MET A 396 -12.80 -16.14 8.40
N ILE A 397 -12.04 -16.26 7.31
CA ILE A 397 -11.39 -17.49 6.86
C ILE A 397 -9.89 -17.25 6.90
N LEU A 398 -9.17 -18.01 7.72
CA LEU A 398 -7.71 -18.04 7.79
C LEU A 398 -7.22 -19.41 7.33
N GLU A 399 -6.67 -19.48 6.12
CA GLU A 399 -6.21 -20.73 5.51
C GLU A 399 -4.74 -20.65 5.14
N ARG A 400 -3.93 -21.60 5.61
CA ARG A 400 -2.53 -21.71 5.18
C ARG A 400 -1.73 -20.41 5.36
N ASN A 401 -1.88 -19.72 6.48
CA ASN A 401 -1.04 -18.58 6.83
C ASN A 401 0.05 -19.00 7.81
N THR A 402 1.20 -18.33 7.77
CA THR A 402 2.29 -18.53 8.75
C THR A 402 2.43 -17.28 9.61
N PHE A 403 2.26 -17.45 10.91
CA PHE A 403 2.49 -16.41 11.92
C PHE A 403 3.77 -16.74 12.69
N VAL A 404 4.75 -15.82 12.65
CA VAL A 404 6.03 -16.00 13.37
C VAL A 404 6.40 -14.78 14.18
N ASP A 405 6.89 -14.96 15.41
CA ASP A 405 7.38 -13.87 16.26
C ASP A 405 6.35 -12.72 16.44
N CYS A 406 5.07 -13.07 16.54
CA CYS A 406 4.02 -12.10 16.87
C CYS A 406 3.98 -11.94 18.39
N ILE A 407 4.54 -10.83 18.89
CA ILE A 407 5.01 -10.68 20.27
C ILE A 407 3.95 -11.10 21.31
N THR A 408 2.74 -10.54 21.23
CA THR A 408 1.67 -10.87 22.19
C THR A 408 0.95 -12.17 21.80
N CYS A 409 0.40 -12.23 20.59
CA CYS A 409 -0.24 -13.41 20.06
C CYS A 409 -0.34 -13.40 18.54
N ALA A 410 -0.56 -14.58 17.95
CA ALA A 410 -0.78 -14.67 16.52
C ALA A 410 -2.20 -14.24 16.13
N PHE A 411 -3.23 -14.68 16.87
CA PHE A 411 -4.57 -14.11 16.67
C PHE A 411 -5.46 -14.07 17.93
N VAL A 412 -6.30 -13.04 18.00
CA VAL A 412 -7.40 -12.88 18.96
C VAL A 412 -8.72 -13.01 18.23
N TYR A 413 -9.67 -13.72 18.83
CA TYR A 413 -11.04 -13.75 18.37
C TYR A 413 -12.03 -13.48 19.50
N GLU A 414 -12.89 -12.49 19.29
CA GLU A 414 -14.00 -12.14 20.15
C GLU A 414 -15.26 -11.94 19.30
N ASN A 415 -16.36 -12.56 19.72
CA ASN A 415 -17.64 -12.33 19.09
C ASN A 415 -18.79 -12.43 20.09
N ALA A 416 -19.68 -11.44 20.07
CA ALA A 416 -20.93 -11.41 20.82
C ALA A 416 -22.16 -11.54 19.90
N LEU A 417 -21.98 -11.59 18.57
CA LEU A 417 -23.05 -11.64 17.58
C LEU A 417 -23.46 -13.09 17.28
N GLN A 418 -24.72 -13.42 17.55
CA GLN A 418 -25.27 -14.77 17.37
C GLN A 418 -25.56 -15.16 15.91
N HIS A 419 -25.69 -14.18 15.02
CA HIS A 419 -26.11 -14.42 13.63
C HIS A 419 -24.94 -14.80 12.69
N MET A 420 -23.69 -14.72 13.16
CA MET A 420 -22.53 -15.08 12.34
C MET A 420 -22.32 -16.58 12.33
N ALA A 421 -22.04 -17.13 11.15
CA ALA A 421 -21.53 -18.49 11.06
C ALA A 421 -20.15 -18.60 11.74
N PRO A 422 -19.75 -19.78 12.25
CA PRO A 422 -18.40 -20.00 12.74
C PRO A 422 -17.32 -19.60 11.72
N PRO A 423 -16.32 -18.78 12.10
CA PRO A 423 -15.13 -18.58 11.30
C PRO A 423 -14.36 -19.89 11.07
N ILE A 424 -13.52 -19.93 10.03
CA ILE A 424 -12.68 -21.08 9.71
C ILE A 424 -11.22 -20.69 9.89
N VAL A 425 -10.47 -21.45 10.68
CA VAL A 425 -9.03 -21.29 10.87
C VAL A 425 -8.39 -22.63 10.62
N SER A 426 -7.83 -22.82 9.42
CA SER A 426 -7.30 -24.12 9.01
C SER A 426 -5.92 -24.08 8.38
N ASN A 427 -5.15 -25.14 8.65
CA ASN A 427 -3.84 -25.38 8.06
C ASN A 427 -2.83 -24.23 8.24
N ASN A 428 -2.98 -23.40 9.28
CA ASN A 428 -2.05 -22.32 9.58
C ASN A 428 -0.86 -22.84 10.41
N ILE A 429 0.23 -22.10 10.41
CA ILE A 429 1.39 -22.31 11.29
C ILE A 429 1.50 -21.13 12.24
N PHE A 430 1.64 -21.41 13.53
CA PHE A 430 1.91 -20.45 14.60
C PHE A 430 3.23 -20.84 15.27
N ALA A 431 4.27 -20.02 15.13
CA ALA A 431 5.62 -20.37 15.57
C ALA A 431 6.44 -19.20 16.11
N GLY A 432 7.53 -19.49 16.81
CA GLY A 432 8.48 -18.47 17.27
C GLY A 432 8.09 -17.83 18.61
N GLN A 433 8.60 -16.63 18.85
CA GLN A 433 8.42 -15.92 20.13
C GLN A 433 7.03 -15.27 20.20
N MET A 434 6.14 -15.84 21.00
CA MET A 434 4.80 -15.32 21.30
C MET A 434 4.38 -15.70 22.72
N ASP A 435 3.63 -14.84 23.39
CA ASP A 435 3.09 -15.16 24.73
C ASP A 435 2.04 -16.28 24.64
N VAL A 436 1.13 -16.19 23.66
CA VAL A 436 0.13 -17.23 23.37
C VAL A 436 -0.15 -17.34 21.85
N PRO A 437 -0.37 -18.55 21.30
CA PRO A 437 -0.69 -18.70 19.88
C PRO A 437 -2.04 -18.07 19.51
N ALA A 438 -3.07 -18.29 20.32
CA ALA A 438 -4.41 -17.81 20.05
C ALA A 438 -5.13 -17.45 21.35
N VAL A 439 -5.96 -16.40 21.29
CA VAL A 439 -6.87 -16.02 22.38
C VAL A 439 -8.31 -16.08 21.87
N LEU A 440 -9.05 -17.09 22.29
CA LEU A 440 -10.47 -17.24 21.98
C LEU A 440 -11.30 -16.78 23.18
N LYS A 441 -11.94 -15.61 23.09
CA LYS A 441 -12.82 -15.13 24.15
C LYS A 441 -14.16 -15.87 24.13
N PRO A 442 -14.80 -16.10 25.30
CA PRO A 442 -16.12 -16.73 25.36
C PRO A 442 -17.14 -15.94 24.55
N GLY A 443 -17.98 -16.66 23.80
CA GLY A 443 -19.00 -16.06 22.94
C GLY A 443 -19.95 -17.11 22.38
N PRO A 444 -21.06 -16.71 21.73
CA PRO A 444 -22.05 -17.62 21.19
C PRO A 444 -21.55 -18.42 19.98
N VAL A 445 -20.47 -17.97 19.34
CA VAL A 445 -19.91 -18.59 18.13
C VAL A 445 -18.40 -18.63 18.29
N SER A 446 -17.81 -19.83 18.20
CA SER A 446 -16.36 -20.03 18.24
C SER A 446 -15.84 -20.41 16.85
N PRO A 447 -14.58 -20.07 16.51
CA PRO A 447 -13.95 -20.50 15.26
C PRO A 447 -13.80 -22.03 15.20
N ARG A 448 -13.93 -22.59 14.00
CA ARG A 448 -13.52 -23.97 13.72
C ARG A 448 -12.02 -24.00 13.47
N MET A 449 -11.30 -24.75 14.32
CA MET A 449 -9.85 -24.89 14.28
C MET A 449 -9.48 -26.25 13.69
N GLU A 450 -8.83 -26.30 12.52
CA GLU A 450 -8.57 -27.58 11.83
C GLU A 450 -7.16 -27.65 11.21
N GLY A 451 -6.38 -28.67 11.56
CA GLY A 451 -5.08 -28.94 10.91
C GLY A 451 -4.02 -27.85 11.11
N ASN A 452 -4.18 -26.96 12.09
CA ASN A 452 -3.20 -25.94 12.42
C ASN A 452 -2.02 -26.52 13.20
N VAL A 453 -0.85 -25.89 13.05
CA VAL A 453 0.41 -26.27 13.68
C VAL A 453 0.82 -25.19 14.67
N VAL A 454 1.23 -25.57 15.88
CA VAL A 454 1.72 -24.66 16.91
C VAL A 454 3.09 -25.14 17.41
N ALA A 455 4.08 -24.26 17.40
CA ALA A 455 5.42 -24.49 17.95
C ALA A 455 5.84 -23.32 18.86
N GLY A 456 6.07 -23.58 20.15
CA GLY A 456 6.38 -22.55 21.16
C GLY A 456 6.03 -22.99 22.58
N GLN A 457 6.38 -22.21 23.61
CA GLN A 457 6.17 -22.59 25.02
C GLN A 457 4.68 -22.84 25.33
N ALA A 458 4.39 -24.08 25.74
CA ALA A 458 3.18 -24.61 26.37
C ALA A 458 1.86 -23.80 26.17
N SER A 459 1.10 -24.13 25.12
CA SER A 459 -0.31 -23.69 25.04
C SER A 459 -1.16 -24.46 26.06
N SER A 460 -1.73 -23.75 27.03
CA SER A 460 -2.74 -24.28 27.97
C SER A 460 -4.17 -24.27 27.40
N GLN A 461 -4.33 -24.23 26.06
CA GLN A 461 -5.64 -24.36 25.40
C GLN A 461 -5.69 -25.65 24.57
N PRO A 462 -6.64 -26.58 24.80
CA PRO A 462 -6.42 -27.99 24.54
C PRO A 462 -6.77 -28.50 23.12
N ASP A 463 -7.44 -27.70 22.28
CA ASP A 463 -8.14 -28.27 21.11
C ASP A 463 -7.70 -27.72 19.73
N ALA A 464 -6.69 -26.85 19.68
CA ALA A 464 -6.45 -26.01 18.49
C ALA A 464 -5.29 -26.42 17.56
N ALA A 465 -4.37 -27.27 18.00
CA ALA A 465 -3.16 -27.62 17.22
C ALA A 465 -2.42 -28.86 17.73
N SER A 466 -1.72 -29.53 16.82
CA SER A 466 -0.70 -30.52 17.21
C SER A 466 0.56 -29.79 17.66
N PRO A 467 1.08 -30.02 18.88
CA PRO A 467 2.36 -29.46 19.30
C PRO A 467 3.47 -30.01 18.40
N ALA A 468 4.17 -29.13 17.69
CA ALA A 468 5.16 -29.50 16.69
C ALA A 468 6.58 -29.22 17.20
N ALA A 469 7.12 -30.12 18.02
CA ALA A 469 8.50 -30.05 18.50
C ALA A 469 9.54 -30.05 17.35
N ASP A 470 9.18 -30.64 16.20
CA ASP A 470 10.05 -30.79 15.03
C ASP A 470 9.82 -29.71 13.95
N LEU A 471 8.98 -28.69 14.19
CA LEU A 471 8.80 -27.60 13.24
C LEU A 471 10.10 -26.78 13.14
N GLN A 472 10.73 -26.81 11.98
CA GLN A 472 11.96 -26.05 11.71
C GLN A 472 11.83 -25.33 10.36
N PHE A 473 12.00 -24.02 10.38
CA PHE A 473 12.18 -23.23 9.17
C PHE A 473 13.63 -23.33 8.69
N ILE A 474 13.85 -23.08 7.41
CA ILE A 474 15.19 -22.87 6.86
C ILE A 474 15.81 -21.65 7.58
N ASP A 475 16.95 -21.85 8.23
CA ASP A 475 17.71 -20.78 8.86
C ASP A 475 18.56 -20.05 7.82
N ASP A 476 17.96 -19.00 7.24
CA ASP A 476 18.57 -18.13 6.26
C ASP A 476 18.45 -16.64 6.66
N GLN A 477 18.21 -16.37 7.95
CA GLN A 477 18.22 -15.02 8.48
C GLN A 477 19.66 -14.46 8.47
N LEU A 478 19.80 -13.15 8.23
CA LEU A 478 21.09 -12.46 8.33
C LEU A 478 20.95 -11.27 9.28
N ILE A 479 21.89 -11.13 10.21
CA ILE A 479 22.10 -9.91 10.99
C ILE A 479 23.52 -9.48 10.73
N ALA A 480 23.73 -8.23 10.31
CA ALA A 480 25.05 -7.72 9.99
C ALA A 480 25.21 -6.24 10.39
N PRO A 481 26.41 -5.83 10.84
CA PRO A 481 26.71 -4.44 11.17
C PRO A 481 26.65 -3.55 9.93
N ILE A 482 26.09 -2.35 10.11
CA ILE A 482 26.03 -1.28 9.12
C ILE A 482 27.31 -0.45 9.25
N ALA A 483 28.23 -0.63 8.30
CA ALA A 483 29.46 0.13 8.23
C ALA A 483 29.25 1.54 7.66
N ARG A 484 28.32 1.69 6.71
CA ARG A 484 27.96 2.99 6.12
C ARG A 484 26.50 3.01 5.71
N ARG A 485 25.91 4.21 5.77
CA ARG A 485 24.56 4.50 5.31
C ARG A 485 24.59 5.73 4.41
N PHE A 486 23.89 5.66 3.29
CA PHE A 486 23.64 6.79 2.41
C PHE A 486 22.13 6.89 2.18
N VAL A 487 21.53 8.03 2.55
CA VAL A 487 20.09 8.28 2.40
C VAL A 487 19.88 9.34 1.34
N ASP A 488 19.17 8.98 0.27
CA ASP A 488 18.66 9.90 -0.74
C ASP A 488 17.21 10.23 -0.40
N GLN A 489 17.04 11.31 0.36
CA GLN A 489 15.72 11.78 0.80
C GLN A 489 14.81 12.15 -0.37
N ALA A 490 15.38 12.65 -1.46
CA ALA A 490 14.60 13.05 -2.62
C ALA A 490 13.94 11.83 -3.26
N ASN A 491 14.70 10.76 -3.46
CA ASN A 491 14.18 9.56 -4.11
C ASN A 491 13.60 8.53 -3.12
N CYS A 492 13.44 8.90 -1.84
CA CYS A 492 13.00 8.00 -0.77
C CYS A 492 13.75 6.66 -0.86
N LEU A 493 15.08 6.70 -0.87
CA LEU A 493 15.96 5.55 -1.09
C LEU A 493 17.12 5.55 -0.09
N THR A 494 17.50 4.37 0.41
CA THR A 494 18.69 4.19 1.25
C THR A 494 19.62 3.13 0.67
N VAL A 495 20.93 3.38 0.73
CA VAL A 495 21.96 2.38 0.49
C VAL A 495 22.66 2.06 1.82
N LEU A 496 22.63 0.79 2.21
CA LEU A 496 23.32 0.27 3.38
C LEU A 496 24.56 -0.50 2.94
N THR A 497 25.71 -0.18 3.52
CA THR A 497 26.95 -0.95 3.37
C THR A 497 27.13 -1.82 4.60
N LEU A 498 27.08 -3.14 4.41
CA LEU A 498 27.23 -4.14 5.46
C LEU A 498 28.62 -4.76 5.42
N ARG A 499 29.15 -5.07 6.61
CA ARG A 499 30.39 -5.84 6.83
C ARG A 499 30.08 -7.10 7.63
N ASP A 500 31.08 -7.97 7.76
CA ASP A 500 30.98 -9.21 8.55
C ASP A 500 29.82 -10.13 8.12
N VAL A 501 29.48 -10.09 6.84
CA VAL A 501 28.46 -10.95 6.23
C VAL A 501 29.10 -12.29 5.84
N ASP A 502 28.39 -13.39 6.09
CA ASP A 502 28.82 -14.75 5.73
C ASP A 502 29.28 -14.83 4.27
N ALA A 503 30.47 -15.40 4.04
CA ALA A 503 31.09 -15.50 2.73
C ALA A 503 30.25 -16.26 1.68
N ARG A 504 29.30 -17.09 2.12
CA ARG A 504 28.36 -17.84 1.26
C ARG A 504 27.30 -16.95 0.61
N VAL A 505 27.00 -15.79 1.17
CA VAL A 505 26.02 -14.85 0.63
C VAL A 505 26.51 -14.31 -0.72
N GLN A 506 25.79 -14.63 -1.79
CA GLN A 506 26.16 -14.23 -3.16
C GLN A 506 25.50 -12.90 -3.54
N ALA A 507 26.07 -12.18 -4.50
CA ALA A 507 25.45 -10.99 -5.07
C ALA A 507 24.03 -11.31 -5.60
N GLY A 508 23.08 -10.43 -5.35
CA GLY A 508 21.69 -10.60 -5.77
C GLY A 508 20.86 -11.59 -4.93
N SER A 509 21.47 -12.45 -4.12
CA SER A 509 20.76 -13.51 -3.37
C SER A 509 19.78 -12.99 -2.31
N LEU A 510 19.94 -11.72 -1.88
CA LEU A 510 19.08 -11.10 -0.88
C LEU A 510 17.96 -10.22 -1.47
N VAL A 511 17.90 -10.05 -2.80
CA VAL A 511 16.85 -9.23 -3.42
C VAL A 511 15.46 -9.79 -3.11
N GLY A 512 14.51 -8.92 -2.79
CA GLY A 512 13.15 -9.30 -2.39
C GLY A 512 13.00 -9.68 -0.92
N ARG A 513 14.09 -9.80 -0.17
CA ARG A 513 14.05 -10.07 1.27
C ARG A 513 13.67 -8.81 2.05
N VAL A 514 12.84 -9.00 3.07
CA VAL A 514 12.46 -7.96 4.03
C VAL A 514 13.64 -7.66 4.95
N ILE A 515 13.87 -6.38 5.21
CA ILE A 515 14.84 -5.93 6.19
C ILE A 515 14.19 -5.07 7.26
N ASN A 516 14.82 -5.01 8.43
CA ASN A 516 14.63 -3.93 9.38
C ASN A 516 15.97 -3.35 9.87
N VAL A 517 15.96 -2.05 10.11
CA VAL A 517 17.03 -1.30 10.79
C VAL A 517 16.35 -0.54 11.92
N GLY A 518 16.56 -1.00 13.15
CA GLY A 518 15.79 -0.53 14.30
C GLY A 518 14.28 -0.71 14.06
N GLN A 519 13.53 0.40 14.06
CA GLN A 519 12.08 0.41 13.84
C GLN A 519 11.66 0.61 12.38
N GLN A 520 12.60 0.77 11.46
CA GLN A 520 12.32 1.06 10.05
C GLN A 520 12.45 -0.20 9.19
N TRP A 521 11.53 -0.35 8.24
CA TRP A 521 11.33 -1.58 7.48
C TRP A 521 11.33 -1.31 5.98
N SER A 522 11.88 -2.24 5.22
CA SER A 522 11.89 -2.15 3.75
C SER A 522 12.15 -3.51 3.11
N VAL A 523 12.34 -3.50 1.79
CA VAL A 523 12.69 -4.66 0.96
C VAL A 523 13.97 -4.33 0.17
N ILE A 524 14.83 -5.33 0.02
CA ILE A 524 16.05 -5.22 -0.78
C ILE A 524 15.71 -5.17 -2.26
N ARG A 525 15.98 -4.02 -2.89
CA ARG A 525 15.82 -3.78 -4.33
C ARG A 525 17.06 -4.23 -5.10
N GLU A 526 18.24 -3.85 -4.63
CA GLU A 526 19.52 -4.26 -5.22
C GLU A 526 20.48 -4.77 -4.15
N HIS A 527 21.28 -5.77 -4.51
CA HIS A 527 22.30 -6.34 -3.64
C HIS A 527 23.59 -6.55 -4.42
N ARG A 528 24.60 -5.72 -4.13
CA ARG A 528 25.94 -5.85 -4.71
C ARG A 528 26.89 -6.44 -3.69
N ARG A 529 27.86 -7.21 -4.18
CA ARG A 529 28.95 -7.80 -3.39
C ARG A 529 30.27 -7.42 -4.04
N SER A 530 31.16 -6.84 -3.27
CA SER A 530 32.49 -6.42 -3.72
C SER A 530 33.57 -7.02 -2.81
N PRO A 531 34.70 -7.50 -3.34
CA PRO A 531 35.81 -7.95 -2.51
C PRO A 531 36.45 -6.76 -1.77
N ALA A 532 36.85 -6.94 -0.51
CA ALA A 532 37.69 -6.01 0.24
C ALA A 532 38.74 -6.78 1.07
N ALA A 533 39.73 -6.04 1.58
CA ALA A 533 40.89 -6.61 2.29
C ALA A 533 40.51 -7.31 3.60
N ASP A 534 39.41 -6.90 4.22
CA ASP A 534 38.89 -7.36 5.51
C ASP A 534 37.59 -8.19 5.39
N GLY A 535 37.30 -8.71 4.19
CA GLY A 535 36.09 -9.49 3.90
C GLY A 535 35.30 -8.91 2.73
N ALA A 536 34.25 -9.61 2.30
CA ALA A 536 33.37 -9.07 1.27
C ALA A 536 32.51 -7.94 1.84
N VAL A 537 32.36 -6.86 1.07
CA VAL A 537 31.44 -5.76 1.38
C VAL A 537 30.14 -6.00 0.62
N HIS A 538 29.01 -5.83 1.31
CA HIS A 538 27.70 -5.96 0.73
C HIS A 538 26.98 -4.61 0.72
N GLU A 539 26.50 -4.18 -0.45
CA GLU A 539 25.68 -2.98 -0.58
C GLU A 539 24.23 -3.39 -0.85
N LEU A 540 23.31 -2.91 -0.01
CA LEU A 540 21.87 -3.11 -0.15
C LEU A 540 21.21 -1.78 -0.49
N SER A 541 20.55 -1.70 -1.65
CA SER A 541 19.67 -0.58 -1.97
C SER A 541 18.24 -0.95 -1.59
N VAL A 542 17.58 -0.08 -0.82
CA VAL A 542 16.21 -0.28 -0.32
C VAL A 542 15.39 1.00 -0.46
N TRP A 543 14.07 0.87 -0.58
CA TRP A 543 13.16 2.01 -0.53
C TRP A 543 13.02 2.55 0.89
N GLY A 544 12.75 3.85 1.02
CA GLY A 544 12.54 4.57 2.27
C GLY A 544 13.78 5.29 2.79
N ASN A 545 13.52 6.26 3.67
CA ASN A 545 14.53 7.04 4.36
C ASN A 545 14.88 6.35 5.69
N LEU A 546 15.77 5.35 5.65
CA LEU A 546 16.15 4.56 6.83
C LEU A 546 17.18 5.35 7.65
N THR A 547 16.71 6.26 8.51
CA THR A 547 17.50 7.15 9.36
C THR A 547 17.70 6.65 10.79
N ASP A 548 17.13 5.52 11.19
CA ASP A 548 17.27 4.92 12.53
C ASP A 548 18.75 4.71 12.90
N ALA A 549 19.10 5.00 14.15
CA ALA A 549 20.47 4.97 14.64
C ALA A 549 21.01 3.55 14.90
N ALA A 550 20.17 2.51 14.78
CA ALA A 550 20.59 1.13 14.90
C ALA A 550 21.84 0.84 14.04
N GLY A 551 22.83 0.20 14.66
CA GLY A 551 24.13 -0.13 14.06
C GLY A 551 24.11 -1.41 13.24
N GLU A 552 22.98 -2.11 13.16
CA GLU A 552 22.82 -3.40 12.49
C GLU A 552 21.62 -3.40 11.55
N CYS A 553 21.73 -4.17 10.48
CA CYS A 553 20.65 -4.51 9.57
C CYS A 553 20.29 -5.97 9.77
N ARG A 554 19.02 -6.24 10.03
CA ARG A 554 18.46 -7.59 10.05
C ARG A 554 17.72 -7.83 8.74
N VAL A 555 18.17 -8.81 7.97
CA VAL A 555 17.42 -9.40 6.87
C VAL A 555 16.62 -10.56 7.44
N LEU A 556 15.29 -10.48 7.36
CA LEU A 556 14.41 -11.53 7.86
C LEU A 556 14.64 -12.84 7.12
N GLY A 557 14.48 -13.96 7.83
CA GLY A 557 14.41 -15.29 7.23
C GLY A 557 13.30 -15.39 6.18
N THR A 558 13.38 -16.39 5.29
CA THR A 558 12.28 -16.70 4.35
C THR A 558 11.10 -17.37 5.03
N TYR A 559 11.31 -17.97 6.21
CA TYR A 559 10.32 -18.78 6.94
C TYR A 559 9.73 -19.89 6.07
N GLN A 560 10.52 -20.40 5.13
CA GLN A 560 10.18 -21.59 4.35
C GLN A 560 10.46 -22.83 5.17
N LEU A 561 9.62 -23.84 4.99
CA LEU A 561 9.87 -25.18 5.51
C LEU A 561 10.80 -25.93 4.55
N PRO A 562 11.72 -26.77 5.06
CA PRO A 562 12.51 -27.64 4.20
C PRO A 562 11.59 -28.64 3.47
N PRO A 563 11.95 -29.11 2.26
CA PRO A 563 11.14 -30.07 1.51
C PRO A 563 10.83 -31.37 2.28
N SER A 564 11.70 -31.76 3.21
CA SER A 564 11.53 -32.91 4.09
C SER A 564 10.52 -32.70 5.22
N SER A 565 10.01 -31.48 5.40
CA SER A 565 9.05 -31.18 6.47
C SER A 565 7.75 -31.95 6.26
N VAL A 566 7.25 -32.53 7.36
CA VAL A 566 5.91 -33.14 7.40
C VAL A 566 4.79 -32.10 7.38
N TYR A 567 5.12 -30.82 7.60
CA TYR A 567 4.17 -29.70 7.60
C TYR A 567 4.19 -28.89 6.29
N ARG A 568 4.80 -29.41 5.21
CA ARG A 568 4.99 -28.69 3.95
C ARG A 568 3.69 -28.31 3.22
N ASP A 569 2.55 -28.90 3.62
CA ASP A 569 1.20 -28.57 3.15
C ASP A 569 0.49 -27.54 4.05
N LYS A 570 1.16 -27.06 5.11
CA LYS A 570 0.65 -26.08 6.09
C LYS A 570 1.35 -24.73 5.94
N GLY A 571 0.68 -23.70 6.44
CA GLY A 571 1.18 -22.34 6.49
C GLY A 571 1.33 -21.70 5.12
N ALA A 572 1.86 -20.47 5.12
CA ALA A 572 2.26 -19.80 3.91
C ALA A 572 3.26 -20.66 3.14
N TYR A 573 3.20 -20.60 1.81
CA TYR A 573 4.08 -21.36 0.91
C TYR A 573 3.80 -22.87 0.86
N ALA A 574 2.72 -23.33 1.49
CA ALA A 574 2.23 -24.68 1.27
C ALA A 574 1.97 -24.92 -0.23
N ILE A 575 2.67 -25.89 -0.80
CA ILE A 575 2.44 -26.37 -2.16
C ILE A 575 1.27 -27.35 -2.05
N SER A 576 0.15 -27.07 -2.74
CA SER A 576 -0.86 -28.10 -2.92
C SER A 576 -0.37 -29.05 -4.00
N ASP A 577 -0.31 -30.34 -3.69
CA ASP A 577 -0.18 -31.38 -4.72
C ASP A 577 -1.32 -31.32 -5.77
#